data_AF-A0A5R8MK67-F1
#
_entry.id   AF-A0A5R8MK67-F1
#
_cell.length_a   1.000
_cell.length_b   1.000
_cell.length_c   1.000
_cell.angle_alpha   90.00
_cell.angle_beta   90.00
_cell.angle_gamma   90.00
#
_symmetry.space_group_name_H-M   'P 1'
#
loop_
_entity.id
_entity.type
_entity.pdbx_description
1 polymer ?
#
loop_
_entity_poly.entity_id
_entity_poly.type
_entity_poly.pdbx_seq_one_letter_code
_entity_poly.pdbx_strand_id
1 'polypeptide(L)'
;MTRHDTATGDPAPTAPESATVAELVPRRADSSRVEIFQMLGWRWDITAAKQIAQGRVPEGRIVTEWWAGMLNLIVIDAEHAARVDLSRPLIVATVPTGGMLIIDGWHRLCKAVTIGVEELSAVVLTAEEERACRICGGEELAEGDIEDLNEDDEKDVAGSA
;
A
#
# COMPACT_ATOMS: atom_id res chain seq x y z
N MET A 1 -50.13 78.64 -14.33
CA MET A 1 -50.20 78.87 -12.86
C MET A 1 -51.01 77.72 -12.29
N THR A 2 -50.54 76.78 -11.47
CA THR A 2 -49.34 76.65 -10.63
C THR A 2 -49.27 75.17 -10.23
N ARG A 3 -48.06 74.59 -10.28
CA ARG A 3 -47.47 73.41 -9.59
C ARG A 3 -48.37 72.30 -9.04
N HIS A 4 -47.97 71.05 -9.28
CA HIS A 4 -47.67 70.06 -8.23
C HIS A 4 -46.74 68.95 -8.75
N ASP A 5 -45.44 69.06 -8.43
CA ASP A 5 -44.51 67.97 -8.10
C ASP A 5 -45.03 67.26 -6.82
N THR A 6 -44.79 65.99 -6.45
CA THR A 6 -43.68 65.03 -6.65
C THR A 6 -44.10 63.68 -6.02
N ALA A 7 -43.52 62.55 -6.49
CA ALA A 7 -43.10 61.32 -5.75
C ALA A 7 -43.14 60.12 -6.73
N THR A 8 -42.07 59.75 -7.43
CA THR A 8 -40.89 58.97 -6.97
C THR A 8 -41.24 57.81 -6.04
N GLY A 9 -41.51 56.65 -6.66
CA GLY A 9 -41.47 55.33 -6.05
C GLY A 9 -40.72 54.40 -7.01
N ASP A 10 -39.56 53.95 -6.55
CA ASP A 10 -38.59 53.08 -7.23
C ASP A 10 -39.17 51.66 -7.46
N PRO A 11 -39.03 51.03 -8.65
CA PRO A 11 -39.33 49.61 -8.81
C PRO A 11 -38.13 48.74 -8.41
N ALA A 12 -38.35 47.88 -7.41
CA ALA A 12 -37.39 46.91 -6.91
C ALA A 12 -36.86 45.96 -8.03
N PRO A 13 -35.59 45.54 -7.93
CA PRO A 13 -34.92 44.74 -8.94
C PRO A 13 -35.40 43.29 -8.97
N THR A 14 -35.60 42.82 -10.19
CA THR A 14 -35.86 41.45 -10.62
C THR A 14 -34.87 40.46 -9.99
N ALA A 15 -35.38 39.46 -9.28
CA ALA A 15 -34.60 38.33 -8.79
C ALA A 15 -34.17 37.43 -9.96
N PRO A 16 -32.90 37.01 -10.05
CA PRO A 16 -32.45 36.08 -11.08
C PRO A 16 -32.75 34.61 -10.72
N GLU A 17 -33.12 33.92 -11.79
CA GLU A 17 -32.99 32.49 -12.13
C GLU A 17 -32.29 31.53 -11.15
N SER A 18 -32.96 30.40 -10.97
CA SER A 18 -32.37 29.05 -11.06
C SER A 18 -31.11 28.82 -10.23
N ALA A 19 -31.31 28.64 -8.92
CA ALA A 19 -30.38 27.84 -8.13
C ALA A 19 -30.54 26.37 -8.52
N THR A 20 -29.86 25.97 -9.60
CA THR A 20 -29.53 24.57 -9.86
C THR A 20 -28.67 24.11 -8.69
N VAL A 21 -29.29 23.38 -7.75
CA VAL A 21 -28.57 22.53 -6.81
C VAL A 21 -27.90 21.48 -7.66
N ALA A 22 -26.68 21.79 -8.11
CA ALA A 22 -25.76 20.77 -8.57
C ALA A 22 -25.61 19.81 -7.39
N GLU A 23 -26.26 18.66 -7.53
CA GLU A 23 -25.95 17.46 -6.76
C GLU A 23 -24.43 17.43 -6.58
N LEU A 24 -23.99 17.60 -5.33
CA LEU A 24 -22.71 17.10 -4.89
C LEU A 24 -22.81 15.57 -4.99
N VAL A 25 -22.71 15.08 -6.23
CA VAL A 25 -22.35 13.70 -6.50
C VAL A 25 -21.05 13.52 -5.72
N PRO A 26 -21.01 12.63 -4.71
CA PRO A 26 -19.74 12.32 -4.08
C PRO A 26 -18.86 11.83 -5.23
N ARG A 27 -17.81 12.61 -5.52
CA ARG A 27 -16.73 12.21 -6.42
C ARG A 27 -16.43 10.79 -6.02
N ARG A 28 -16.79 9.81 -6.86
CA ARG A 28 -16.36 8.43 -6.68
C ARG A 28 -14.87 8.55 -6.40
N ALA A 29 -14.46 8.15 -5.20
CA ALA A 29 -13.05 8.02 -4.90
C ALA A 29 -12.45 7.27 -6.09
N ASP A 30 -11.34 7.78 -6.59
CA ASP A 30 -10.62 7.22 -7.73
C ASP A 30 -10.19 5.79 -7.35
N SER A 31 -11.09 4.82 -7.47
CA SER A 31 -10.88 3.41 -7.14
C SER A 31 -10.01 2.72 -8.19
N SER A 32 -9.51 3.48 -9.16
CA SER A 32 -8.84 2.99 -10.35
C SER A 32 -7.32 2.95 -10.19
N ARG A 33 -6.76 3.62 -9.18
CA ARG A 33 -5.31 3.59 -8.95
C ARG A 33 -4.94 2.36 -8.12
N VAL A 34 -4.36 1.36 -8.79
CA VAL A 34 -3.74 0.20 -8.14
C VAL A 34 -2.58 0.68 -7.29
N GLU A 35 -2.61 0.37 -6.00
CA GLU A 35 -1.50 0.60 -5.08
C GLU A 35 -0.55 -0.60 -5.16
N ILE A 36 0.73 -0.35 -5.38
CA ILE A 36 1.75 -1.41 -5.51
C ILE A 36 2.81 -1.21 -4.44
N PHE A 37 3.17 -2.31 -3.78
CA PHE A 37 4.34 -2.35 -2.92
C PHE A 37 5.41 -3.20 -3.58
N GLN A 38 6.66 -2.72 -3.55
CA GLN A 38 7.82 -3.44 -4.03
C GLN A 38 8.86 -3.48 -2.92
N MET A 39 9.41 -4.67 -2.67
CA MET A 39 10.59 -4.85 -1.86
C MET A 39 11.49 -5.87 -2.53
N LEU A 40 12.73 -5.46 -2.82
CA LEU A 40 13.70 -6.29 -3.55
C LEU A 40 13.10 -6.80 -4.88
N GLY A 41 13.19 -8.10 -5.15
CA GLY A 41 12.62 -8.75 -6.34
C GLY A 41 11.12 -9.04 -6.26
N TRP A 42 10.44 -8.67 -5.17
CA TRP A 42 9.05 -9.00 -4.94
C TRP A 42 8.12 -7.79 -5.11
N ARG A 43 6.93 -8.03 -5.65
CA ARG A 43 5.89 -7.00 -5.85
C ARG A 43 4.50 -7.53 -5.51
N TRP A 44 3.70 -6.69 -4.86
CA TRP A 44 2.32 -6.99 -4.49
C TRP A 44 1.36 -5.87 -4.91
N ASP A 45 0.15 -6.27 -5.28
CA ASP A 45 -1.02 -5.40 -5.43
C ASP A 45 -1.64 -5.18 -4.03
N ILE A 46 -1.41 -3.99 -3.49
CA ILE A 46 -1.91 -3.57 -2.18
C ILE A 46 -3.41 -3.28 -2.23
N THR A 47 -3.94 -2.88 -3.37
CA THR A 47 -5.39 -2.71 -3.54
C THR A 47 -6.09 -4.06 -3.40
N ALA A 48 -5.58 -5.11 -4.04
CA ALA A 48 -6.08 -6.48 -3.90
C ALA A 48 -5.90 -7.00 -2.46
N ALA A 49 -4.73 -6.80 -1.85
CA ALA A 49 -4.48 -7.20 -0.47
C ALA A 49 -5.45 -6.54 0.53
N LYS A 50 -5.76 -5.25 0.34
CA LYS A 50 -6.73 -4.51 1.15
C LYS A 50 -8.15 -5.06 0.98
N GLN A 51 -8.54 -5.46 -0.23
CA GLN A 51 -9.84 -6.07 -0.50
C GLN A 51 -9.96 -7.43 0.19
N ILE A 52 -8.92 -8.27 0.10
CA ILE A 52 -8.86 -9.58 0.78
C ILE A 52 -8.94 -9.40 2.30
N ALA A 53 -8.24 -8.40 2.84
CA ALA A 53 -8.22 -8.12 4.27
C ALA A 53 -9.49 -7.42 4.79
N GLN A 54 -10.39 -6.96 3.90
CA GLN A 54 -11.51 -6.11 4.28
C GLN A 54 -12.51 -6.85 5.18
N GLY A 55 -12.82 -6.24 6.33
CA GLY A 55 -13.78 -6.81 7.28
C GLY A 55 -13.24 -7.95 8.15
N ARG A 56 -11.97 -8.36 7.96
CA ARG A 56 -11.34 -9.37 8.82
C ARG A 56 -11.01 -8.80 10.20
N VAL A 57 -11.15 -9.65 11.21
CA VAL A 57 -10.62 -9.38 12.56
C VAL A 57 -9.10 -9.59 12.52
N PRO A 58 -8.28 -8.63 13.00
CA PRO A 58 -6.84 -8.76 12.98
C PRO A 58 -6.35 -9.75 14.05
N GLU A 59 -5.95 -10.94 13.60
CA GLU A 59 -5.44 -12.02 14.44
C GLU A 59 -3.94 -11.89 14.75
N GLY A 60 -3.20 -11.13 13.93
CA GLY A 60 -1.76 -10.95 14.09
C GLY A 60 -1.39 -9.80 15.03
N ARG A 61 -0.20 -9.88 15.62
CA ARG A 61 0.47 -8.80 16.33
C ARG A 61 1.87 -8.61 15.78
N ILE A 62 2.23 -7.35 15.55
CA ILE A 62 3.53 -6.94 15.06
C ILE A 62 4.22 -6.15 16.17
N VAL A 63 5.29 -6.73 16.71
CA VAL A 63 6.18 -6.06 17.66
C VAL A 63 6.97 -4.99 16.90
N THR A 64 6.77 -3.72 17.24
CA THR A 64 7.24 -2.60 16.43
C THR A 64 8.77 -2.50 16.39
N GLU A 65 9.47 -2.84 17.48
CA GLU A 65 10.93 -2.83 17.55
C GLU A 65 11.59 -3.79 16.55
N TRP A 66 11.01 -4.97 16.30
CA TRP A 66 11.58 -5.97 15.37
C TRP A 66 11.58 -5.48 13.93
N TRP A 67 10.69 -4.53 13.62
CA TRP A 67 10.52 -3.96 12.30
C TRP A 67 11.10 -2.55 12.16
N ALA A 68 11.57 -1.93 13.25
CA ALA A 68 12.08 -0.57 13.25
C ALA A 68 13.26 -0.40 12.28
N GLY A 69 14.16 -1.40 12.19
CA GLY A 69 15.29 -1.38 11.25
C GLY A 69 14.86 -1.32 9.78
N MET A 70 13.72 -1.94 9.44
CA MET A 70 13.19 -1.96 8.07
C MET A 70 12.65 -0.61 7.61
N LEU A 71 12.34 0.31 8.53
CA LEU A 71 11.86 1.64 8.18
C LEU A 71 12.89 2.44 7.35
N ASN A 72 14.19 2.13 7.50
CA ASN A 72 15.25 2.77 6.71
C ASN A 72 15.27 2.32 5.23
N LEU A 73 14.56 1.24 4.89
CA LEU A 73 14.46 0.70 3.54
C LEU A 73 13.20 1.18 2.81
N ILE A 74 12.32 1.90 3.50
CA ILE A 74 11.02 2.33 2.99
C ILE A 74 10.99 3.85 2.90
N VAL A 75 10.42 4.38 1.81
CA VAL A 75 10.13 5.81 1.71
C VAL A 75 8.92 6.13 2.58
N ILE A 76 9.15 6.88 3.66
CA ILE A 76 8.12 7.32 4.59
C ILE A 76 7.94 8.83 4.48
N ASP A 77 6.71 9.26 4.24
CA ASP A 77 6.31 10.64 4.45
C ASP A 77 6.02 10.84 5.95
N ALA A 78 6.88 11.60 6.62
CA ALA A 78 6.80 11.83 8.06
C ALA A 78 5.53 12.61 8.47
N GLU A 79 5.07 13.55 7.64
CA GLU A 79 3.85 14.32 7.93
C GLU A 79 2.61 13.42 7.78
N HIS A 80 2.59 12.58 6.75
CA HIS A 80 1.55 11.59 6.58
C HIS A 80 1.57 10.59 7.72
N ALA A 81 2.73 10.04 8.06
CA ALA A 81 2.91 9.10 9.16
C ALA A 81 2.40 9.68 10.47
N ALA A 82 2.64 10.95 10.81
CA ALA A 82 2.12 11.53 12.04
C ALA A 82 0.57 11.50 12.14
N ARG A 83 -0.13 11.54 11.00
CA ARG A 83 -1.59 11.66 10.92
C ARG A 83 -2.34 10.34 10.75
N VAL A 84 -1.66 9.24 10.43
CA VAL A 84 -2.33 7.95 10.21
C VAL A 84 -2.97 7.42 11.50
N ASP A 85 -4.07 6.70 11.34
CA ASP A 85 -4.76 6.02 12.43
C ASP A 85 -4.10 4.66 12.73
N LEU A 86 -3.71 4.45 13.98
CA LEU A 86 -3.08 3.22 14.46
C LEU A 86 -4.11 2.12 14.80
N SER A 87 -5.40 2.44 14.87
CA SER A 87 -6.46 1.44 15.07
C SER A 87 -6.64 0.53 13.85
N ARG A 88 -6.21 1.01 12.67
CA ARG A 88 -6.26 0.25 11.43
C ARG A 88 -5.13 -0.77 11.39
N PRO A 89 -5.43 -2.06 11.16
CA PRO A 89 -4.40 -3.09 11.19
C PRO A 89 -3.39 -2.92 10.05
N LEU A 90 -2.18 -3.44 10.25
CA LEU A 90 -1.21 -3.68 9.18
C LEU A 90 -1.67 -4.86 8.31
N ILE A 91 -1.17 -4.95 7.08
CA ILE A 91 -1.33 -6.15 6.24
C ILE A 91 0.03 -6.80 6.07
N VAL A 92 0.08 -8.09 6.39
CA VAL A 92 1.31 -8.88 6.38
C VAL A 92 1.15 -10.05 5.41
N ALA A 93 2.08 -10.18 4.49
CA ALA A 93 2.22 -11.32 3.60
C ALA A 93 3.12 -12.38 4.22
N THR A 94 2.82 -13.65 3.95
CA THR A 94 3.70 -14.77 4.31
C THR A 94 4.46 -15.20 3.07
N VAL A 95 5.68 -14.68 2.92
CA VAL A 95 6.51 -14.85 1.72
C VAL A 95 7.23 -16.21 1.79
N PRO A 96 7.17 -17.04 0.72
CA PRO A 96 7.99 -18.25 0.63
C PRO A 96 9.46 -17.92 0.88
N THR A 97 10.13 -18.71 1.73
CA THR A 97 11.55 -18.56 2.16
C THR A 97 11.95 -17.24 2.82
N GLY A 98 11.14 -16.18 2.73
CA GLY A 98 11.37 -14.86 3.33
C GLY A 98 10.66 -14.62 4.67
N GLY A 99 9.72 -15.50 5.05
CA GLY A 99 8.96 -15.36 6.29
C GLY A 99 7.85 -14.31 6.18
N MET A 100 7.53 -13.64 7.30
CA MET A 100 6.50 -12.59 7.32
C MET A 100 7.07 -11.30 6.73
N LEU A 101 6.25 -10.57 5.97
CA LEU A 101 6.59 -9.25 5.42
C LEU A 101 5.40 -8.28 5.53
N ILE A 102 5.61 -7.10 6.09
CA ILE A 102 4.61 -6.03 6.06
C ILE A 102 4.50 -5.49 4.63
N ILE A 103 3.32 -5.59 4.02
CA ILE A 103 3.08 -5.10 2.66
C ILE A 103 2.23 -3.82 2.64
N ASP A 104 1.43 -3.56 3.68
CA ASP A 104 0.74 -2.29 3.90
C ASP A 104 0.83 -1.84 5.36
N GLY A 105 0.98 -0.52 5.55
CA GLY A 105 0.97 0.11 6.86
C GLY A 105 2.33 0.56 7.39
N TRP A 106 3.35 0.67 6.54
CA TRP A 106 4.68 1.19 6.92
C TRP A 106 4.64 2.57 7.60
N HIS A 107 3.75 3.47 7.15
CA HIS A 107 3.51 4.76 7.82
C HIS A 107 2.92 4.60 9.24
N ARG A 108 2.05 3.60 9.45
CA ARG A 108 1.50 3.26 10.78
C ARG A 108 2.57 2.70 11.69
N LEU A 109 3.41 1.80 11.18
CA LEU A 109 4.57 1.29 11.90
C LEU A 109 5.53 2.43 12.27
N CYS A 110 5.85 3.33 11.35
CA CYS A 110 6.72 4.48 11.62
C CYS A 110 6.17 5.36 12.75
N LYS A 111 4.88 5.70 12.70
CA LYS A 111 4.22 6.44 13.78
C LYS A 111 4.29 5.70 15.10
N ALA A 112 3.98 4.40 15.11
CA ALA A 112 3.99 3.57 16.30
C ALA A 112 5.38 3.51 16.96
N VAL A 113 6.44 3.30 16.16
CA VAL A 113 7.83 3.35 16.62
C VAL A 113 8.16 4.74 17.20
N THR A 114 7.75 5.81 16.52
CA THR A 114 8.04 7.19 16.93
C THR A 114 7.42 7.54 18.29
N ILE A 115 6.21 7.05 18.57
CA ILE A 115 5.49 7.36 19.82
C ILE A 115 5.62 6.25 20.89
N GLY A 116 6.41 5.20 20.63
CA GLY A 116 6.66 4.12 21.58
C GLY A 116 5.51 3.14 21.78
N VAL A 117 4.69 2.88 20.75
CA VAL A 117 3.69 1.78 20.78
C VAL A 117 4.41 0.46 20.52
N GLU A 118 4.31 -0.48 21.45
CA GLU A 118 5.02 -1.76 21.43
C GLU A 118 4.51 -2.71 20.35
N GLU A 119 3.20 -2.75 20.13
CA GLU A 119 2.56 -3.70 19.21
C GLU A 119 1.48 -3.05 18.35
N LEU A 120 1.39 -3.51 17.10
CA LEU A 120 0.30 -3.18 16.19
C LEU A 120 -0.49 -4.43 15.78
N SER A 121 -1.81 -4.27 15.69
CA SER A 121 -2.69 -5.28 15.11
C SER A 121 -2.36 -5.48 13.64
N ALA A 122 -2.42 -6.73 13.18
CA ALA A 122 -2.17 -7.09 11.78
C ALA A 122 -3.17 -8.12 11.27
N VAL A 123 -3.51 -8.01 9.99
CA VAL A 123 -4.12 -9.10 9.22
C VAL A 123 -2.98 -9.84 8.53
N VAL A 124 -2.83 -11.12 8.85
CA VAL A 124 -1.86 -12.00 8.21
C VAL A 124 -2.56 -12.71 7.06
N LEU A 125 -2.05 -12.50 5.85
CA LEU A 125 -2.51 -13.19 4.67
C LEU A 125 -1.99 -14.62 4.67
N THR A 126 -2.89 -15.57 4.40
CA THR A 126 -2.51 -16.95 4.10
C THR A 126 -1.62 -17.02 2.85
N ALA A 127 -0.94 -18.15 2.64
CA ALA A 127 -0.11 -18.33 1.45
C ALA A 127 -0.91 -18.22 0.13
N GLU A 128 -2.17 -18.64 0.12
CA GLU A 128 -3.05 -18.51 -1.04
C GLU A 128 -3.44 -17.04 -1.30
N GLU A 129 -3.78 -16.30 -0.24
CA GLU A 129 -4.12 -14.88 -0.31
C GLU A 129 -2.92 -14.02 -0.73
N GLU A 130 -1.73 -14.31 -0.21
CA GLU A 130 -0.47 -13.70 -0.66
C GLU A 130 -0.27 -13.94 -2.15
N ARG A 131 -0.42 -15.18 -2.61
CA ARG A 131 -0.25 -15.53 -4.02
C ARG A 131 -1.27 -14.81 -4.90
N ALA A 132 -2.49 -14.61 -4.41
CA ALA A 132 -3.54 -13.92 -5.14
C ALA A 132 -3.26 -12.41 -5.32
N CYS A 133 -2.49 -11.78 -4.42
CA CYS A 133 -2.11 -10.37 -4.53
C CYS A 133 -0.66 -10.16 -5.02
N ARG A 134 0.15 -11.21 -5.16
CA ARG A 134 1.52 -11.13 -5.68
C ARG A 134 1.53 -10.89 -7.19
N ILE A 135 2.28 -9.87 -7.60
CA ILE A 135 2.52 -9.53 -9.01
C ILE A 135 3.75 -10.29 -9.53
N CYS A 136 4.86 -10.29 -8.78
CA CYS A 136 6.08 -11.04 -9.14
C CYS A 136 6.97 -11.32 -7.92
N GLY A 137 7.94 -12.22 -8.09
CA GLY A 137 8.86 -12.68 -7.04
C GLY A 137 8.56 -14.12 -6.60
N GLY A 138 9.54 -14.81 -6.02
CA GLY A 138 9.37 -16.19 -5.52
C GLY A 138 9.40 -17.26 -6.58
N GLU A 139 10.08 -17.00 -7.70
CA GLU A 139 10.51 -18.05 -8.61
C GLU A 139 11.54 -18.88 -7.84
N GLU A 140 11.17 -20.11 -7.52
CA GLU A 140 12.11 -21.15 -7.12
C GLU A 140 13.11 -21.24 -8.28
N LEU A 141 14.37 -20.89 -8.03
CA LEU A 141 15.44 -21.28 -8.95
C LEU A 141 15.33 -22.80 -9.02
N ALA A 142 14.76 -23.31 -10.10
CA ALA A 142 14.58 -24.73 -10.27
C ALA A 142 15.96 -25.39 -10.10
N GLU A 143 16.07 -26.28 -9.13
CA GLU A 143 17.23 -27.16 -8.94
C GLU A 143 17.33 -28.04 -10.19
N GLY A 144 17.97 -27.54 -11.24
CA GLY A 144 18.10 -28.20 -12.53
C GLY A 144 19.23 -27.68 -13.41
N ASP A 145 19.79 -26.50 -13.14
CA ASP A 145 20.83 -25.89 -13.98
C ASP A 145 22.28 -26.11 -13.47
N ILE A 146 22.52 -27.05 -12.55
CA ILE A 146 23.87 -27.33 -11.98
C ILE A 146 24.40 -28.74 -12.35
N GLU A 147 23.83 -29.40 -13.37
CA GLU A 147 24.43 -30.61 -13.94
C GLU A 147 24.86 -30.34 -15.38
N ASP A 148 26.04 -29.73 -15.59
CA ASP A 148 26.78 -29.84 -16.87
C ASP A 148 28.21 -29.27 -16.84
N LEU A 149 28.84 -29.14 -15.66
CA LEU A 149 30.23 -28.65 -15.56
C LEU A 149 31.09 -29.58 -14.70
N ASN A 150 31.31 -30.81 -15.17
CA ASN A 150 32.44 -31.73 -14.90
C ASN A 150 32.12 -32.99 -15.75
N GLU A 151 32.88 -33.42 -16.76
CA GLU A 151 34.23 -33.97 -16.70
C GLU A 151 34.84 -33.98 -18.12
N ASP A 152 35.76 -33.06 -18.41
CA ASP A 152 36.70 -33.16 -19.54
C ASP A 152 38.11 -32.86 -18.99
N ASP A 153 38.76 -33.84 -18.35
CA ASP A 153 40.22 -33.80 -18.11
C ASP A 153 40.74 -35.23 -17.85
N GLU A 154 40.50 -36.16 -18.78
CA GLU A 154 41.31 -37.39 -18.85
C GLU A 154 42.62 -37.06 -19.57
N LYS A 155 43.60 -36.57 -18.81
CA LYS A 155 44.99 -36.40 -19.26
C LYS A 155 45.68 -37.75 -19.40
N ASP A 156 45.66 -38.29 -20.61
CA ASP A 156 46.65 -39.25 -21.07
C ASP A 156 48.02 -38.56 -21.24
N VAL A 157 48.84 -38.59 -20.17
CA VAL A 157 50.30 -38.49 -20.30
C VAL A 157 50.92 -39.60 -19.45
N ALA A 158 51.11 -40.76 -20.08
CA ALA A 158 52.05 -41.77 -19.62
C ALA A 158 53.06 -42.04 -20.74
N GLY A 159 54.13 -41.24 -20.77
CA GLY A 159 55.36 -41.55 -21.46
C GLY A 159 56.49 -41.67 -20.44
N SER A 160 57.02 -42.88 -20.24
CA SER A 160 58.47 -43.18 -20.08
C SER A 160 58.67 -44.63 -19.62
N ALA A 161 59.24 -45.43 -20.52
CA ALA A 161 60.12 -46.55 -20.22
C ALA A 161 61.22 -46.58 -21.29
#